data_AF-A0A158G3Q7-F1
#
_entry.id   AF-A0A158G3Q7-F1
#
_cell.length_a   1.000
_cell.length_b   1.000
_cell.length_c   1.000
_cell.angle_alpha   90.00
_cell.angle_beta   90.00
_cell.angle_gamma   90.00
#
_symmetry.space_group_name_H-M   'P 1'
#
loop_
_entity.id
_entity.type
_entity.pdbx_description
1 polymer ?
#
loop_
_entity_poly.entity_id
_entity_poly.type
_entity_poly.pdbx_seq_one_letter_code
_entity_poly.pdbx_strand_id
1 'polypeptide(L)'
;MTQDTDALRLWTQLTLVRDVRLARERHAVSEARMVVEHAALGVQSARAALARHFVAEGAIVEACRREAPASEGWLATLRAHRGEAPSLRHAIEEAARALDQAHGHAAQALHRWERARFLHEDGGKRADVLRRRILDDD
;
A
#
# COMPACT_ATOMS: atom_id res chain seq x y z
N MET A 1 -0.91 -0.68 -50.09
CA MET A 1 -0.31 0.62 -49.71
C MET A 1 -1.18 1.47 -48.78
N THR A 2 -2.41 1.89 -49.15
CA THR A 2 -3.25 2.75 -48.27
C THR A 2 -3.67 2.08 -46.95
N GLN A 3 -4.06 0.80 -47.01
CA GLN A 3 -4.53 0.06 -45.82
C GLN A 3 -3.45 -0.18 -44.75
N ASP A 4 -2.21 -0.51 -45.15
CA ASP A 4 -1.11 -0.71 -44.21
C ASP A 4 -0.62 0.61 -43.59
N THR A 5 -0.66 1.70 -44.38
CA THR A 5 -0.34 3.05 -43.88
C THR A 5 -1.36 3.52 -42.84
N ASP A 6 -2.65 3.29 -43.08
CA ASP A 6 -3.71 3.60 -42.13
C ASP A 6 -3.62 2.73 -40.86
N ALA A 7 -3.30 1.43 -41.03
CA ALA A 7 -3.05 0.54 -39.91
C ALA A 7 -1.83 0.99 -39.08
N LEU A 8 -0.74 1.41 -39.72
CA LEU A 8 0.46 1.92 -39.04
C LEU A 8 0.14 3.20 -38.25
N ARG A 9 -0.64 4.13 -38.81
CA ARG A 9 -1.10 5.34 -38.12
C ARG A 9 -1.93 4.99 -36.89
N LEU A 10 -2.88 4.06 -37.02
CA LEU A 10 -3.71 3.61 -35.90
C LEU A 10 -2.85 2.99 -34.78
N TRP A 11 -1.94 2.07 -35.10
CA TRP A 11 -1.08 1.45 -34.10
C TRP A 11 -0.14 2.47 -33.44
N THR A 12 0.37 3.44 -34.18
CA THR A 12 1.19 4.54 -33.64
C THR A 12 0.38 5.37 -32.63
N GLN A 13 -0.85 5.75 -32.97
CA GLN A 13 -1.74 6.48 -32.06
C GLN A 13 -2.09 5.65 -30.81
N LEU A 14 -2.37 4.36 -30.97
CA LEU A 14 -2.63 3.46 -29.84
C LEU A 14 -1.42 3.34 -28.91
N THR A 15 -0.20 3.30 -29.44
CA THR A 15 1.03 3.27 -28.65
C THR A 15 1.16 4.54 -27.81
N LEU A 16 0.93 5.73 -28.39
CA LEU A 16 0.98 7.00 -27.66
C LEU A 16 -0.05 7.07 -26.52
N VAL A 17 -1.29 6.61 -26.75
CA VAL A 17 -2.31 6.55 -25.68
C VAL A 17 -1.88 5.55 -24.59
N ARG A 18 -1.28 4.43 -24.98
CA ARG A 18 -0.78 3.42 -24.05
C ARG A 18 0.42 3.91 -23.24
N ASP A 19 1.28 4.77 -23.78
CA ASP A 19 2.38 5.41 -23.04
C ASP A 19 1.86 6.22 -21.86
N VAL A 20 0.86 7.08 -22.12
CA VAL A 20 0.22 7.89 -21.08
C VAL A 20 -0.41 6.98 -20.02
N ARG A 21 -1.07 5.90 -20.44
CA ARG A 21 -1.66 4.93 -19.51
C ARG A 21 -0.59 4.21 -18.69
N LEU A 22 0.50 3.76 -19.31
CA LEU A 22 1.60 3.09 -18.63
C LEU A 22 2.25 3.98 -17.57
N ALA A 23 2.46 5.27 -17.88
CA ALA A 23 2.96 6.25 -16.93
C ALA A 23 2.00 6.45 -15.74
N ARG A 24 0.69 6.54 -15.99
CA ARG A 24 -0.34 6.65 -14.94
C ARG A 24 -0.36 5.42 -14.02
N GLU A 25 -0.36 4.22 -14.59
CA GLU A 25 -0.37 2.99 -13.79
C GLU A 25 0.94 2.83 -13.01
N ARG A 26 2.09 3.24 -13.57
CA ARG A 26 3.36 3.25 -12.84
C ARG A 26 3.31 4.21 -11.64
N HIS A 27 2.69 5.38 -11.81
CA HIS A 27 2.50 6.32 -10.71
C HIS A 27 1.60 5.71 -9.63
N ALA A 28 0.48 5.08 -10.01
CA ALA A 28 -0.42 4.42 -9.08
C ALA A 28 0.26 3.29 -8.28
N VAL A 29 1.20 2.55 -8.87
CA VAL A 29 2.03 1.57 -8.15
C VAL A 29 2.92 2.26 -7.10
N SER A 30 3.53 3.39 -7.45
CA SER A 30 4.35 4.16 -6.51
C SER A 30 3.52 4.70 -5.35
N GLU A 31 2.32 5.23 -5.62
CA GLU A 31 1.39 5.69 -4.58
C GLU A 31 0.96 4.54 -3.68
N ALA A 32 0.55 3.41 -4.25
CA ALA A 32 0.14 2.24 -3.47
C ALA A 32 1.27 1.72 -2.58
N ARG A 33 2.52 1.75 -3.05
CA ARG A 33 3.69 1.41 -2.23
C ARG A 33 3.86 2.35 -1.03
N MET A 34 3.73 3.67 -1.24
CA MET A 34 3.79 4.64 -0.14
C MET A 34 2.68 4.40 0.89
N VAL A 35 1.48 4.05 0.44
CA VAL A 35 0.35 3.70 1.33
C VAL A 35 0.67 2.45 2.16
N VAL A 36 1.27 1.42 1.57
CA VAL A 36 1.74 0.22 2.30
C VAL A 36 2.77 0.57 3.36
N GLU A 37 3.79 1.35 2.99
CA GLU A 37 4.84 1.79 3.91
C GLU A 37 4.24 2.59 5.09
N HIS A 38 3.31 3.50 4.80
CA HIS A 38 2.60 4.27 5.84
C HIS A 38 1.75 3.38 6.75
N ALA A 39 0.99 2.43 6.21
CA ALA A 39 0.19 1.51 7.00
C ALA A 39 1.05 0.60 7.90
N ALA A 40 2.22 0.17 7.40
CA ALA A 40 3.18 -0.60 8.19
C ALA A 40 3.72 0.21 9.38
N LEU A 41 4.01 1.50 9.19
CA LEU A 41 4.36 2.40 10.29
C LEU A 41 3.21 2.55 11.30
N GLY A 42 1.96 2.57 10.83
CA GLY A 42 0.77 2.56 11.69
C GLY A 42 0.74 1.37 12.64
N VAL A 43 1.00 0.14 12.15
CA VAL A 43 1.08 -1.07 12.97
C VAL A 43 2.21 -0.97 14.01
N GLN A 44 3.38 -0.48 13.61
CA GLN A 44 4.52 -0.30 14.52
C GLN A 44 4.19 0.72 15.62
N SER A 45 3.55 1.83 15.27
CA SER A 45 3.13 2.87 16.21
C SER A 45 2.12 2.34 17.23
N ALA A 46 1.11 1.58 16.77
CA ALA A 46 0.12 0.95 17.66
C ALA A 46 0.76 -0.06 18.62
N ARG A 47 1.69 -0.89 18.14
CA ARG A 47 2.46 -1.82 18.99
C ARG A 47 3.33 -1.08 19.99
N ALA A 48 3.98 0.02 19.59
CA ALA A 48 4.78 0.84 20.48
C ALA A 48 3.91 1.51 21.56
N ALA A 49 2.70 1.93 21.24
CA ALA A 49 1.74 2.45 22.21
C ALA A 49 1.37 1.40 23.27
N LEU A 50 1.07 0.17 22.85
CA LEU A 50 0.81 -0.93 23.77
C LEU A 50 2.03 -1.28 24.64
N ALA A 51 3.24 -1.26 24.07
CA ALA A 51 4.46 -1.48 24.84
C ALA A 51 4.66 -0.40 25.91
N ARG A 52 4.49 0.89 25.56
CA ARG A 52 4.54 2.00 26.51
C ARG A 52 3.49 1.86 27.61
N HIS A 53 2.29 1.39 27.27
CA HIS A 53 1.23 1.13 28.23
C HIS A 53 1.64 0.10 29.31
N PHE A 54 2.28 -1.00 28.92
CA PHE A 54 2.76 -2.00 29.88
C PHE A 54 3.97 -1.53 30.71
N VAL A 55 4.85 -0.72 30.13
CA VAL A 55 5.93 -0.06 30.88
C VAL A 55 5.34 0.87 31.96
N ALA A 56 4.33 1.67 31.60
CA ALA A 56 3.63 2.53 32.55
C ALA A 56 2.92 1.73 33.65
N GLU A 57 2.27 0.62 33.30
CA GLU A 57 1.64 -0.28 34.28
C GLU A 57 2.67 -0.79 35.31
N GLY A 58 3.85 -1.23 34.84
CA GLY A 58 4.93 -1.68 35.72
C GLY A 58 5.39 -0.59 36.69
N ALA A 59 5.54 0.65 36.20
CA ALA A 59 5.90 1.79 37.04
C ALA A 59 4.83 2.10 38.11
N ILE A 60 3.55 2.01 37.74
CA ILE A 60 2.41 2.17 38.68
C ILE A 60 2.46 1.08 39.75
N VAL A 61 2.62 -0.18 39.36
CA VAL A 61 2.70 -1.31 40.31
C VAL A 61 3.86 -1.14 41.28
N GLU A 62 5.03 -0.71 40.79
CA GLU A 62 6.21 -0.54 41.62
C GLU A 62 6.12 0.68 42.55
N ALA A 63 5.40 1.75 42.14
CA ALA A 63 5.06 2.85 43.04
C ALA A 63 4.10 2.37 44.15
N CYS A 64 3.06 1.63 43.79
CA CYS A 64 2.08 1.07 44.74
C CYS A 64 2.73 0.14 45.77
N ARG A 65 3.78 -0.62 45.41
CA ARG A 65 4.52 -1.47 46.35
C ARG A 65 5.28 -0.67 47.41
N ARG A 66 5.71 0.55 47.09
CA ARG A 66 6.51 1.40 47.97
C ARG A 66 5.68 2.21 48.97
N GLU A 67 4.45 2.60 48.61
CA GLU A 67 3.64 3.58 49.36
C GLU A 67 2.53 2.97 50.26
N ALA A 68 2.81 1.83 50.91
CA ALA A 68 1.85 1.00 51.63
C ALA A 68 0.83 0.28 50.71
N PRO A 69 0.78 -1.07 50.75
CA PRO A 69 -0.02 -1.86 49.84
C PRO A 69 -1.52 -1.69 50.14
N ALA A 70 -2.30 -1.40 49.09
CA ALA A 70 -3.76 -1.49 49.05
C ALA A 70 -4.59 -0.32 49.63
N SER A 71 -4.31 0.93 49.23
CA SER A 71 -5.41 1.93 49.22
C SER A 71 -6.38 1.58 48.08
N GLU A 72 -7.69 1.63 48.34
CA GLU A 72 -8.72 1.36 47.31
C GLU A 72 -8.57 2.28 46.09
N GLY A 73 -8.10 3.51 46.29
CA GLY A 73 -7.82 4.47 45.22
C GLY A 73 -6.77 3.98 44.22
N TRP A 74 -5.65 3.41 44.69
CA TRP A 74 -4.62 2.89 43.79
C TRP A 74 -5.08 1.68 42.99
N LEU A 75 -5.86 0.78 43.61
CA LEU A 75 -6.45 -0.37 42.91
C LEU A 75 -7.45 0.08 41.85
N ALA A 76 -8.23 1.14 42.12
CA ALA A 76 -9.12 1.74 41.13
C ALA A 76 -8.34 2.32 39.94
N THR A 77 -7.26 3.08 40.20
CA THR A 77 -6.39 3.63 39.14
C THR A 77 -5.76 2.53 38.28
N LEU A 78 -5.23 1.46 38.90
CA LEU A 78 -4.64 0.35 38.16
C LEU A 78 -5.68 -0.38 37.30
N ARG A 79 -6.90 -0.58 37.80
CA ARG A 79 -8.00 -1.17 37.02
C ARG A 79 -8.41 -0.27 35.86
N ALA A 80 -8.50 1.04 36.08
CA ALA A 80 -8.81 2.01 35.03
C ALA A 80 -7.75 1.97 33.91
N HIS A 81 -6.46 1.99 34.28
CA HIS A 81 -5.35 1.86 33.33
C HIS A 81 -5.46 0.55 32.54
N ARG A 82 -5.59 -0.60 33.21
CA ARG A 82 -5.76 -1.90 32.54
C ARG A 82 -6.99 -1.96 31.62
N GLY A 83 -8.02 -1.16 31.90
CA GLY A 83 -9.20 -1.00 31.05
C GLY A 83 -8.89 -0.41 29.66
N GLU A 84 -7.73 0.22 29.47
CA GLU A 84 -7.28 0.77 28.17
C GLU A 84 -6.59 -0.29 27.30
N ALA A 85 -6.05 -1.37 27.87
CA ALA A 85 -5.33 -2.39 27.11
C ALA A 85 -6.17 -3.03 25.96
N PRO A 86 -7.48 -3.31 26.13
CA PRO A 86 -8.33 -3.79 25.05
C PRO A 86 -8.41 -2.84 23.86
N SER A 87 -8.54 -1.53 24.09
CA SER A 87 -8.64 -0.55 23.00
C SER A 87 -7.32 -0.42 22.24
N LEU A 88 -6.18 -0.49 22.95
CA LEU A 88 -4.85 -0.53 22.32
C LEU A 88 -4.61 -1.79 21.48
N ARG A 89 -5.09 -2.95 21.95
CA ARG A 89 -5.04 -4.20 21.15
C ARG A 89 -5.93 -4.09 19.92
N HIS A 90 -7.13 -3.55 20.07
CA HIS A 90 -8.02 -3.30 18.94
C HIS A 90 -7.40 -2.34 17.91
N ALA A 91 -6.70 -1.30 18.35
CA ALA A 91 -5.98 -0.39 17.46
C ALA A 91 -4.88 -1.10 16.63
N ILE A 92 -4.21 -2.12 17.20
CA ILE A 92 -3.25 -2.96 16.45
C ILE A 92 -3.97 -3.78 15.38
N GLU A 93 -5.13 -4.36 15.69
CA GLU A 93 -5.93 -5.13 14.75
C GLU A 93 -6.47 -4.27 13.60
N GLU A 94 -6.95 -3.06 13.90
CA GLU A 94 -7.38 -2.08 12.89
C GLU A 94 -6.21 -1.66 11.99
N ALA A 95 -5.05 -1.35 12.57
CA ALA A 95 -3.85 -1.02 11.80
C ALA A 95 -3.38 -2.19 10.92
N ALA A 96 -3.47 -3.43 11.42
CA ALA A 96 -3.13 -4.62 10.66
C ALA A 96 -4.11 -4.85 9.49
N ARG A 97 -5.41 -4.64 9.70
CA ARG A 97 -6.41 -4.68 8.62
C ARG A 97 -6.16 -3.61 7.57
N ALA A 98 -5.80 -2.39 7.97
CA ALA A 98 -5.44 -1.33 7.03
C ALA A 98 -4.20 -1.69 6.19
N LEU A 99 -3.18 -2.32 6.81
CA LEU A 99 -2.00 -2.81 6.10
C LEU A 99 -2.35 -3.91 5.08
N ASP A 100 -3.21 -4.85 5.45
CA ASP A 100 -3.66 -5.92 4.55
C ASP A 100 -4.42 -5.36 3.34
N GLN A 101 -5.33 -4.39 3.57
CA GLN A 101 -6.02 -3.67 2.50
C GLN A 101 -5.04 -2.91 1.60
N ALA A 102 -4.03 -2.26 2.17
CA ALA A 102 -2.99 -1.58 1.41
C ALA A 102 -2.19 -2.54 0.51
N HIS A 103 -1.84 -3.72 1.01
CA HIS A 103 -1.21 -4.77 0.19
C HIS A 103 -2.13 -5.24 -0.94
N GLY A 104 -3.42 -5.44 -0.66
CA GLY A 104 -4.42 -5.77 -1.69
C GLY A 104 -4.49 -4.72 -2.79
N HIS A 105 -4.52 -3.43 -2.44
CA HIS A 105 -4.50 -2.34 -3.40
C HIS A 105 -3.19 -2.27 -4.20
N ALA A 106 -2.04 -2.48 -3.55
CA ALA A 106 -0.74 -2.51 -4.22
C ALA A 106 -0.64 -3.66 -5.22
N ALA A 107 -1.12 -4.85 -4.88
CA ALA A 107 -1.17 -5.99 -5.78
C ALA A 107 -2.06 -5.70 -7.00
N GLN A 108 -3.22 -5.08 -6.80
CA GLN A 108 -4.09 -4.67 -7.91
C GLN A 108 -3.44 -3.60 -8.81
N ALA A 109 -2.77 -2.61 -8.23
CA ALA A 109 -2.06 -1.59 -8.98
C ALA A 109 -0.92 -2.20 -9.82
N LEU A 110 -0.15 -3.12 -9.23
CA LEU A 110 0.92 -3.84 -9.93
C LEU A 110 0.35 -4.63 -11.12
N HIS A 111 -0.72 -5.39 -10.91
CA HIS A 111 -1.37 -6.16 -11.99
C HIS A 111 -1.87 -5.27 -13.13
N ARG A 112 -2.46 -4.10 -12.81
CA ARG A 112 -2.88 -3.15 -13.85
C ARG A 112 -1.70 -2.60 -14.64
N TRP A 113 -0.61 -2.27 -13.96
CA TRP A 113 0.62 -1.80 -14.59
C TRP A 113 1.24 -2.88 -15.49
N GLU A 114 1.35 -4.13 -15.03
CA GLU A 114 1.86 -5.25 -15.82
C GLU A 114 1.02 -5.49 -17.08
N ARG A 115 -0.31 -5.42 -16.96
CA ARG A 115 -1.22 -5.53 -18.10
C ARG A 115 -1.03 -4.37 -19.08
N ALA A 116 -0.92 -3.14 -18.58
CA ALA A 116 -0.70 -1.96 -19.44
C ALA A 116 0.64 -2.06 -20.18
N ARG A 117 1.68 -2.52 -19.49
CA ARG A 117 3.01 -2.76 -20.06
C ARG A 117 2.95 -3.81 -21.18
N PHE A 118 2.32 -4.96 -20.93
CA PHE A 118 2.17 -6.02 -21.93
C PHE A 118 1.47 -5.51 -23.20
N LEU A 119 0.36 -4.78 -23.05
CA LEU A 119 -0.38 -4.22 -24.18
C LEU A 119 0.40 -3.14 -24.92
N HIS A 120 1.23 -2.36 -24.22
CA HIS A 120 2.12 -1.40 -24.85
C HIS A 120 3.20 -2.09 -25.70
N GLU A 121 3.87 -3.10 -25.14
CA GLU A 121 4.89 -3.89 -25.84
C GLU A 121 4.33 -4.61 -27.09
N ASP A 122 3.12 -5.17 -27.01
CA ASP A 122 2.43 -5.78 -28.18
C ASP A 122 2.12 -4.73 -29.26
N GLY A 123 1.66 -3.54 -28.87
CA GLY A 123 1.37 -2.45 -29.81
C GLY A 123 2.62 -1.98 -30.58
N GLY A 124 3.73 -1.80 -29.88
CA GLY A 124 5.02 -1.44 -30.49
C GLY A 124 5.49 -2.49 -31.50
N LYS A 125 5.46 -3.77 -31.14
CA LYS A 125 5.83 -4.87 -32.03
C LYS A 125 4.99 -4.89 -33.32
N ARG A 126 3.67 -4.66 -33.20
CA ARG A 126 2.77 -4.61 -34.37
C ARG A 126 3.05 -3.41 -35.27
N ALA A 127 3.31 -2.24 -34.70
CA ALA A 127 3.70 -1.06 -35.46
C ALA A 127 5.03 -1.28 -36.21
N ASP A 128 6.02 -1.92 -35.57
CA ASP A 128 7.32 -2.21 -36.18
C ASP A 128 7.23 -3.26 -37.29
N VAL A 129 6.33 -4.24 -37.18
CA VAL A 129 6.06 -5.21 -38.27
C VAL A 129 5.41 -4.50 -39.47
N LEU A 130 4.42 -3.64 -39.24
CA LEU A 130 3.78 -2.88 -40.32
C LEU A 130 4.75 -1.91 -41.00
N ARG A 131 5.60 -1.22 -40.22
CA ARG A 131 6.62 -0.32 -40.76
C ARG A 131 7.60 -1.05 -41.67
N ARG A 132 8.07 -2.24 -41.27
CA ARG A 132 8.95 -3.06 -42.12
C ARG A 132 8.27 -3.49 -43.41
N ARG A 133 7.03 -3.98 -43.35
CA ARG A 133 6.27 -4.36 -44.56
C ARG A 133 6.12 -3.22 -45.56
N ILE A 134 5.79 -2.01 -45.09
CA ILE A 134 5.66 -0.84 -45.96
C ILE A 134 7.02 -0.49 -46.62
N LEU A 135 8.13 -0.60 -45.88
CA LEU A 135 9.47 -0.34 -46.41
C LEU A 135 9.99 -1.44 -47.36
N ASP A 136 9.51 -2.67 -47.20
CA ASP A 136 9.87 -3.82 -48.04
C ASP A 136 9.00 -3.88 -49.33
N ASP A 137 7.83 -3.23 -49.33
CA ASP A 137 6.90 -3.12 -50.48
C ASP A 137 7.14 -1.87 -51.36
N ASP A 138 7.98 -0.92 -50.91
CA ASP A 138 8.43 0.31 -51.63
C ASP A 138 9.76 0.08 -52.38
#